data_AF-A0A2S9WZ56-F1
#
_entry.id   AF-A0A2S9WZ56-F1
#
_cell.length_a   1.000
_cell.length_b   1.000
_cell.length_c   1.000
_cell.angle_alpha   90.00
_cell.angle_beta   90.00
_cell.angle_gamma   90.00
#
_symmetry.space_group_name_H-M   'P 1'
#
loop_
_entity.id
_entity.type
_entity.pdbx_description
1 polymer ?
#
loop_
_entity_poly.entity_id
_entity_poly.type
_entity_poly.pdbx_seq_one_letter_code
_entity_poly.pdbx_strand_id
1 'polypeptide(L)'
;MKEAKGDRAFADLLLAARETGLEALEVACQLALEHKTISAPIILNELRRLTEPARPAALNVMENLQLKEAPAANCARYDQLLEGCHD
;
A
#
# COMPACT_ATOMS: atom_id res chain seq x y z
N MET A 1 19.16 -6.23 -18.43
CA MET A 1 18.98 -5.15 -17.43
C MET A 1 19.05 -5.77 -16.04
N LYS A 2 20.22 -5.76 -15.40
CA LYS A 2 20.35 -6.10 -13.97
C LYS A 2 20.37 -4.78 -13.23
N GLU A 3 19.20 -4.33 -12.77
CA GLU A 3 19.18 -3.22 -11.83
C GLU A 3 19.70 -3.74 -10.50
N ALA A 4 20.80 -3.18 -9.99
CA ALA A 4 21.38 -3.55 -8.69
C ALA A 4 20.41 -3.36 -7.50
N LYS A 5 19.26 -2.70 -7.73
CA LYS A 5 18.16 -2.55 -6.77
C LYS A 5 17.21 -3.75 -6.71
N GLY A 6 17.20 -4.60 -7.74
CA GLY A 6 16.31 -5.78 -7.79
C GLY A 6 16.58 -6.77 -6.67
N ASP A 7 17.86 -7.01 -6.35
CA ASP A 7 18.26 -7.92 -5.27
C ASP A 7 17.77 -7.43 -3.91
N ARG A 8 17.85 -6.11 -3.67
CA ARG A 8 17.34 -5.49 -2.44
C ARG A 8 15.82 -5.55 -2.36
N ALA A 9 15.14 -5.23 -3.45
CA ALA A 9 13.69 -5.29 -3.53
C ALA A 9 13.17 -6.71 -3.26
N PHE A 10 13.86 -7.73 -3.77
CA PHE A 10 13.54 -9.13 -3.51
C PHE A 10 13.81 -9.53 -2.06
N ALA A 11 14.95 -9.09 -1.49
CA ALA A 11 15.26 -9.33 -0.08
C ALA A 11 14.22 -8.70 0.86
N ASP A 12 13.74 -7.48 0.55
CA ASP A 12 12.71 -6.80 1.33
C ASP A 12 11.37 -7.58 1.29
N LEU A 13 11.01 -8.14 0.13
CA LEU A 13 9.83 -9.01 -0.01
C LEU A 13 9.94 -10.30 0.80
N LEU A 14 11.11 -10.97 0.75
CA LEU A 14 11.36 -12.18 1.53
C LEU A 14 11.36 -11.89 3.04
N LEU A 15 11.87 -10.73 3.45
CA LEU A 15 11.83 -10.30 4.84
C LEU A 15 10.38 -10.11 5.33
N ALA A 16 9.53 -9.49 4.51
CA ALA A 16 8.11 -9.34 4.84
C ALA A 16 7.39 -10.71 4.90
N ALA A 17 7.68 -11.61 3.94
CA ALA A 17 7.11 -12.96 3.93
C ALA A 17 7.47 -13.80 5.15
N ARG A 18 8.57 -13.49 5.86
CA ARG A 18 8.90 -14.13 7.13
C ARG A 18 7.82 -13.89 8.19
N GLU A 19 7.17 -12.73 8.17
CA GLU A 19 6.15 -12.35 9.15
C GLU A 19 4.74 -12.78 8.72
N THR A 20 4.46 -12.70 7.41
CA THR A 20 3.12 -12.92 6.85
C THR A 20 2.90 -14.31 6.27
N GLY A 21 3.97 -15.07 6.06
CA GLY A 21 3.96 -16.33 5.31
C GLY A 21 4.10 -16.15 3.80
N LEU A 22 4.54 -17.22 3.12
CA LEU A 22 4.80 -17.22 1.68
C LEU A 22 3.49 -17.24 0.85
N GLU A 23 2.46 -17.91 1.34
CA GLU A 23 1.15 -17.96 0.68
C GLU A 23 0.54 -16.55 0.53
N ALA A 24 0.61 -15.73 1.58
CA ALA A 24 0.15 -14.34 1.53
C ALA A 24 0.94 -13.51 0.52
N LEU A 25 2.26 -13.73 0.42
CA LEU A 25 3.11 -13.06 -0.57
C LEU A 25 2.76 -13.48 -2.00
N GLU A 26 2.45 -14.75 -2.23
CA GLU A 26 2.02 -15.24 -3.55
C GLU A 26 0.72 -14.56 -3.99
N VAL A 27 -0.27 -14.47 -3.10
CA VAL A 27 -1.52 -13.75 -3.37
C VAL A 27 -1.26 -12.26 -3.64
N ALA A 28 -0.39 -11.62 -2.87
CA ALA A 28 0.00 -10.21 -3.09
C ALA A 28 0.66 -10.00 -4.46
N CYS A 29 1.52 -10.93 -4.91
CA CYS A 29 2.11 -10.90 -6.24
C CYS A 29 1.06 -11.05 -7.33
N GLN A 30 0.08 -11.95 -7.14
CA GLN A 30 -1.02 -12.14 -8.09
C GLN A 30 -1.87 -10.87 -8.24
N LEU A 31 -2.21 -10.20 -7.14
CA LEU A 31 -2.92 -8.92 -7.15
C LEU A 31 -2.13 -7.82 -7.88
N ALA A 32 -0.81 -7.75 -7.67
CA ALA A 32 0.05 -6.80 -8.38
C ALA A 32 0.09 -7.05 -9.89
N LEU A 33 0.04 -8.33 -10.32
CA LEU A 33 -0.05 -8.72 -11.73
C LEU A 33 -1.39 -8.30 -12.35
N GLU A 34 -2.50 -8.46 -11.63
CA GLU A 34 -3.82 -8.02 -12.08
C GLU A 34 -3.88 -6.50 -12.30
N HIS A 35 -3.23 -5.74 -11.42
CA HIS A 35 -3.09 -4.28 -11.54
C HIS A 35 -2.08 -3.83 -12.61
N LYS A 36 -1.47 -4.77 -13.36
CA LYS A 36 -0.47 -4.54 -14.42
C LYS A 36 0.73 -3.67 -13.98
N THR A 37 0.96 -3.55 -12.67
CA THR A 37 1.99 -2.68 -12.10
C THR A 37 2.80 -3.49 -11.10
N ILE A 38 3.94 -4.02 -11.55
CA ILE A 38 4.78 -4.92 -10.75
C ILE A 38 5.92 -4.12 -10.14
N SER A 39 5.82 -3.82 -8.85
CA SER A 39 6.86 -3.13 -8.09
C SER A 39 6.83 -3.62 -6.65
N ALA A 40 8.00 -3.80 -6.02
CA ALA A 40 8.10 -4.23 -4.63
C ALA A 40 7.23 -3.41 -3.65
N PRO A 41 7.20 -2.06 -3.68
CA PRO A 41 6.29 -1.28 -2.84
C PRO A 41 4.80 -1.61 -3.05
N ILE A 42 4.38 -1.99 -4.26
CA ILE A 42 3.00 -2.37 -4.56
C ILE A 42 2.70 -3.73 -3.95
N ILE A 43 3.58 -4.72 -4.18
CA ILE A 43 3.44 -6.07 -3.62
C ILE A 43 3.42 -6.00 -2.08
N LEU A 44 4.29 -5.20 -1.47
CA LEU A 44 4.30 -4.97 -0.03
C LEU A 44 3.00 -4.29 0.46
N ASN A 45 2.38 -3.42 -0.34
CA ASN A 45 1.11 -2.79 0.02
C ASN A 45 -0.02 -3.83 0.05
N GLU A 46 -0.12 -4.64 -1.00
CA GLU A 46 -1.14 -5.69 -1.07
C GLU A 46 -0.93 -6.72 0.04
N LEU A 47 0.32 -7.12 0.31
CA LEU A 47 0.64 -8.02 1.40
C LEU A 47 0.17 -7.46 2.76
N ARG A 48 0.43 -6.18 3.02
CA ARG A 48 -0.03 -5.51 4.26
C ARG A 48 -1.55 -5.47 4.36
N ARG A 49 -2.27 -5.27 3.25
CA ARG A 49 -3.73 -5.30 3.22
C ARG A 49 -4.27 -6.69 3.52
N LEU A 50 -3.65 -7.74 2.96
CA LEU A 50 -4.05 -9.13 3.18
C LEU A 50 -3.83 -9.57 4.64
N THR A 51 -2.79 -9.07 5.29
CA THR A 51 -2.47 -9.41 6.69
C THR A 51 -2.94 -8.37 7.70
N GLU A 52 -3.70 -7.37 7.27
CA GLU A 52 -4.20 -6.33 8.18
C GLU A 52 -5.07 -6.99 9.25
N PRO A 53 -4.81 -6.74 10.55
CA PRO A 53 -5.66 -7.28 11.60
C PRO A 53 -7.09 -6.74 11.43
N ALA A 54 -8.06 -7.53 11.92
CA ALA A 54 -9.46 -7.12 11.87
C ALA A 54 -9.62 -5.71 12.44
N ARG A 55 -10.27 -4.83 11.66
CA ARG A 55 -10.48 -3.45 12.04
C ARG A 55 -11.11 -3.40 13.43
N PRO A 56 -10.57 -2.58 14.36
CA PRO A 56 -11.18 -2.44 15.68
C PRO A 56 -12.64 -2.02 15.53
N ALA A 57 -13.47 -2.48 16.47
CA ALA A 57 -14.87 -2.09 16.50
C ALA A 57 -14.98 -0.56 16.47
N ALA A 58 -15.95 -0.06 15.70
CA ALA A 58 -16.20 1.37 15.65
C ALA A 58 -16.42 1.88 17.08
N LEU A 59 -15.60 2.84 17.50
CA LEU A 59 -15.81 3.54 18.76
C LEU A 59 -17.19 4.18 18.67
N ASN A 60 -17.99 4.06 19.73
CA ASN A 60 -19.28 4.74 19.84
C ASN A 60 -19.02 6.24 20.11
N VAL A 61 -18.33 6.88 19.18
CA VAL A 61 -18.17 8.34 19.12
C VAL A 61 -19.55 8.83 18.74
N MET A 62 -20.13 9.63 19.63
CA MET A 62 -21.48 10.18 19.55
C MET A 62 -22.00 10.31 18.11
N GLU A 63 -23.19 9.77 17.83
CA GLU A 63 -23.83 9.72 16.51
C GLU A 63 -23.92 11.08 15.79
N ASN A 64 -23.66 12.18 16.50
CA ASN A 64 -23.65 13.54 15.99
C ASN A 64 -22.34 13.97 15.29
N LEU A 65 -21.27 13.15 15.29
CA LEU A 65 -20.01 13.40 14.55
C LEU A 65 -19.88 12.54 13.28
N GLN A 66 -20.99 12.22 12.62
CA GLN A 66 -20.94 11.62 11.29
C GLN A 66 -20.51 12.66 10.26
N LEU A 67 -19.50 12.30 9.46
CA LEU A 67 -19.00 13.13 8.38
C LEU A 67 -20.11 13.24 7.31
N LYS A 68 -20.68 14.44 7.13
CA LYS A 68 -21.76 14.68 6.16
C LYS A 68 -21.30 14.56 4.71
N GLU A 69 -20.03 14.81 4.46
CA GLU A 69 -19.40 14.79 3.15
C GLU A 69 -18.20 13.87 3.19
N ALA A 70 -18.14 12.90 2.26
CA ALA A 70 -16.98 12.05 2.14
C ALA A 70 -15.76 12.87 1.70
N PRO A 71 -14.56 12.59 2.23
CA PRO A 71 -13.36 13.30 1.81
C PRO A 71 -13.10 13.03 0.33
N ALA A 72 -13.08 14.08 -0.48
CA ALA A 72 -12.70 13.99 -1.88
C ALA A 72 -11.17 13.96 -1.99
N ALA A 73 -10.63 12.92 -2.62
CA ALA A 73 -9.22 12.88 -2.96
C ALA A 73 -8.91 13.98 -3.99
N ASN A 74 -8.06 14.93 -3.63
CA ASN A 74 -7.59 15.98 -4.53
C ASN A 74 -6.08 15.80 -4.76
N CYS A 75 -5.73 14.88 -5.66
CA CYS A 75 -4.34 14.59 -6.02
C CYS A 75 -3.66 15.80 -6.67
N ALA A 76 -4.41 16.62 -7.44
CA ALA A 76 -3.86 17.81 -8.09
C ALA A 76 -3.28 18.83 -7.08
N ARG A 77 -3.86 18.94 -5.88
CA ARG A 77 -3.30 19.78 -4.81
C ARG A 77 -1.92 19.29 -4.36
N TYR A 78 -1.68 17.98 -4.40
CA TYR A 78 -0.39 17.39 -4.08
C TYR A 78 0.62 17.63 -5.20
N ASP A 79 0.21 17.45 -6.46
CA ASP A 79 1.05 17.67 -7.63
C ASP A 79 1.60 19.11 -7.68
N GLN A 80 0.76 20.10 -7.37
CA GLN A 80 1.15 21.52 -7.25
C GLN A 80 2.26 21.76 -6.21
N LEU A 81 2.28 21.00 -5.12
CA LEU A 81 3.34 21.10 -4.09
C LEU A 81 4.64 20.46 -4.56
N LEU A 82 4.56 19.46 -5.44
CA LEU A 82 5.72 18.78 -5.99
C LEU A 82 6.42 19.64 -7.05
N GLU A 83 5.65 20.34 -7.89
CA GLU A 83 6.15 21.22 -8.95
C GLU A 83 6.92 22.44 -8.41
N GLY A 84 6.63 22.90 -7.19
CA GLY A 84 7.30 24.04 -6.56
C GLY A 84 8.73 23.77 -6.05
N CYS A 85 9.23 22.54 -6.16
CA CYS A 85 10.58 22.13 -5.72
C CYS A 85 11.43 21.62 -6.91
N HIS A 86 11.27 22.25 -8.08
CA HIS A 86 12.06 22.02 -9.28
C HIS A 86 12.72 23.34 -9.74
N ASP A 87 13.65 23.86 -8.94
CA ASP A 87 14.67 24.85 -9.31
C ASP A 87 16.03 24.44 -8.70
#